data_AF-A0A352AXV1-F1
#
_entry.id   AF-A0A352AXV1-F1
#
_cell.length_a   1.000
_cell.length_b   1.000
_cell.length_c   1.000
_cell.angle_alpha   90.00
_cell.angle_beta   90.00
_cell.angle_gamma   90.00
#
_symmetry.space_group_name_H-M   'P 1'
#
loop_
_entity.id
_entity.type
_entity.pdbx_description
1 polymer ?
#
loop_
_entity_poly.entity_id
_entity_poly.type
_entity_poly.pdbx_seq_one_letter_code
_entity_poly.pdbx_strand_id
1 'polypeptide(L)'
;MKFLPAFIVFAMILFAAPTFAQTESTSTDDTDVLTEDIIQTEDGDTVVIDDTYEDVDVEQVDEIPTGLGLWWRGVKERVAVTFTFDPVEKAEKELRFAEERRQIFEKMMESADTDEARARAEAQLTRSEKLMERVEARRETWTEADDSARVERLNNNIVTSHVRREHLFDRLEEVVPTERLEDVQVLRLKAQEHSQALLERVRQAGDAVPEDVKKRIEAVKTFIDEKKEALEDFQDRKDAIREEFQDLTEEERQEKMQELNQERHDLNQERVEKTKEILDQRKERVDELKEKAVDGNEKAAVELQRVQKVNQQIRENVEERKENNAEKRDVMIEQREQSKPRVTQEEVQQLREDMREEIRNGGGDGFRPIPEPSDVRPLPIRDPELKPAPENTVDDSGNVEEEKVEDDATDDTGTETETNS
;
A
#
# COMPACT_ATOMS: atom_id res chain seq x y z
N MET A 1 26.57 -45.04 47.79
CA MET A 1 25.54 -45.66 48.66
C MET A 1 25.29 -44.75 49.85
N LYS A 2 24.01 -44.57 50.19
CA LYS A 2 23.42 -44.14 51.48
C LYS A 2 22.73 -42.77 51.51
N PHE A 3 21.38 -42.89 51.59
CA PHE A 3 20.36 -42.05 52.22
C PHE A 3 20.10 -40.65 51.67
N LEU A 4 18.89 -40.10 51.59
CA LEU A 4 17.47 -40.50 51.53
C LEU A 4 16.73 -39.12 51.40
N PRO A 5 15.48 -39.04 50.89
CA PRO A 5 14.76 -37.80 50.64
C PRO A 5 14.02 -37.30 51.89
N ALA A 6 13.57 -36.04 51.86
CA ALA A 6 12.33 -35.52 52.45
C ALA A 6 12.44 -34.00 52.66
N PHE A 7 11.60 -33.21 52.00
CA PHE A 7 10.70 -32.27 52.69
C PHE A 7 9.64 -31.76 51.71
N ILE A 8 8.48 -32.43 51.74
CA ILE A 8 7.19 -31.80 51.49
C ILE A 8 6.86 -31.05 52.78
N VAL A 9 6.43 -29.79 52.71
CA VAL A 9 5.36 -29.17 53.52
C VAL A 9 5.42 -27.63 53.43
N PHE A 10 4.26 -27.05 53.10
CA PHE A 10 3.77 -25.70 53.41
C PHE A 10 4.38 -24.47 52.70
N ALA A 11 3.62 -23.90 51.77
CA ALA A 11 2.89 -22.65 52.04
C ALA A 11 1.91 -22.34 50.89
N MET A 12 0.63 -22.65 51.12
CA MET A 12 -0.48 -21.96 50.46
C MET A 12 -0.36 -20.46 50.79
N ILE A 13 -0.06 -19.64 49.80
CA ILE A 13 -0.32 -18.20 49.89
C ILE A 13 -1.39 -17.87 48.84
N LEU A 14 -2.58 -17.67 49.39
CA LEU A 14 -3.71 -16.91 48.89
C LEU A 14 -3.48 -16.17 47.55
N PHE A 15 -4.18 -16.66 46.53
CA PHE A 15 -4.63 -15.88 45.38
C PHE A 15 -5.39 -14.63 45.87
N ALA A 16 -4.73 -13.47 45.84
CA ALA A 16 -5.40 -12.19 45.69
C ALA A 16 -5.17 -11.77 44.24
N ALA A 17 -6.14 -12.06 43.37
CA ALA A 17 -6.12 -11.57 41.99
C ALA A 17 -6.19 -10.04 42.01
N PRO A 18 -5.20 -9.31 41.47
CA PRO A 18 -5.45 -7.93 41.09
C PRO A 18 -6.38 -7.97 39.88
N THR A 19 -7.61 -7.50 40.08
CA THR A 19 -8.49 -7.05 39.00
C THR A 19 -7.79 -5.91 38.29
N PHE A 20 -7.04 -6.22 37.24
CA PHE A 20 -6.59 -5.23 36.29
C PHE A 20 -7.81 -4.79 35.49
N ALA A 21 -8.12 -3.51 35.60
CA ALA A 21 -9.05 -2.82 34.73
C ALA A 21 -8.59 -3.06 33.29
N GLN A 22 -9.40 -3.79 32.55
CA GLN A 22 -9.32 -3.95 31.12
C GLN A 22 -9.69 -2.58 30.53
N THR A 23 -8.68 -1.77 30.24
CA THR A 23 -8.84 -0.67 29.28
C THR A 23 -9.13 -1.34 27.95
N GLU A 24 -10.38 -1.25 27.51
CA GLU A 24 -10.80 -1.59 26.17
C GLU A 24 -9.98 -0.73 25.19
N SER A 25 -8.90 -1.30 24.65
CA SER A 25 -8.47 -0.90 23.31
C SER A 25 -9.56 -1.38 22.38
N THR A 26 -10.44 -0.47 22.00
CA THR A 26 -11.23 -0.54 20.77
C THR A 26 -10.25 -0.81 19.63
N SER A 27 -10.15 -2.08 19.26
CA SER A 27 -9.53 -2.53 18.03
C SER A 27 -10.49 -2.15 16.92
N THR A 28 -10.08 -1.20 16.08
CA THR A 28 -10.67 -0.95 14.77
C THR A 28 -10.34 -2.17 13.92
N ASP A 29 -11.25 -3.13 13.86
CA ASP A 29 -11.08 -4.35 13.08
C ASP A 29 -12.46 -4.70 12.50
N ASP A 30 -12.70 -4.28 11.25
CA ASP A 30 -13.76 -4.79 10.35
C ASP A 30 -13.80 -4.07 8.97
N THR A 31 -12.98 -3.04 8.71
CA THR A 31 -13.00 -2.33 7.41
C THR A 31 -12.16 -2.97 6.31
N ASP A 32 -11.40 -4.05 6.59
CA ASP A 32 -10.45 -4.65 5.64
C ASP A 32 -11.07 -5.68 4.67
N VAL A 33 -12.40 -5.65 4.48
CA VAL A 33 -13.15 -6.68 3.72
C VAL A 33 -13.83 -6.13 2.46
N LEU A 34 -13.55 -4.89 2.07
CA LEU A 34 -14.14 -4.27 0.87
C LEU A 34 -13.06 -3.76 -0.08
N THR A 35 -12.42 -4.70 -0.77
CA THR A 35 -11.50 -4.43 -1.87
C THR A 35 -11.88 -5.28 -3.09
N GLU A 36 -13.15 -5.30 -3.44
CA GLU A 36 -13.59 -5.74 -4.76
C GLU A 36 -14.06 -4.50 -5.49
N ASP A 37 -13.29 -4.03 -6.47
CA ASP A 37 -13.75 -2.97 -7.35
C ASP A 37 -14.48 -3.59 -8.55
N ILE A 38 -15.72 -3.16 -8.70
CA ILE A 38 -16.62 -3.64 -9.72
C ILE A 38 -16.74 -2.52 -10.74
N ILE A 39 -15.96 -2.63 -11.82
CA ILE A 39 -15.96 -1.65 -12.89
C ILE A 39 -17.00 -2.07 -13.91
N GLN A 40 -18.03 -1.25 -14.09
CA GLN A 40 -18.93 -1.39 -15.23
C GLN A 40 -18.23 -0.81 -16.46
N THR A 41 -18.00 -1.63 -17.47
CA THR A 41 -17.50 -1.14 -18.76
C THR A 41 -18.62 -0.48 -19.54
N GLU A 42 -18.27 0.34 -20.55
CA GLU A 42 -19.22 1.04 -21.42
C GLU A 42 -20.20 0.08 -22.14
N ASP A 43 -19.78 -1.17 -22.34
CA ASP A 43 -20.60 -2.24 -22.93
C ASP A 43 -21.63 -2.84 -21.94
N GLY A 44 -21.67 -2.37 -20.69
CA GLY A 44 -22.49 -2.92 -19.61
C GLY A 44 -21.97 -4.26 -19.06
N ASP A 45 -20.80 -4.71 -19.51
CA ASP A 45 -20.10 -5.85 -18.91
C ASP A 45 -19.53 -5.43 -17.55
N THR A 46 -19.74 -6.27 -16.54
CA THR A 46 -19.22 -6.03 -15.19
C THR A 46 -17.88 -6.73 -15.05
N VAL A 47 -16.79 -5.97 -15.00
CA VAL A 47 -15.45 -6.51 -14.72
C VAL A 47 -15.22 -6.44 -13.21
N VAL A 48 -15.23 -7.61 -12.58
CA VAL A 48 -14.86 -7.74 -11.17
C VAL A 48 -13.34 -7.82 -11.10
N ILE A 49 -12.73 -6.84 -10.47
CA ILE A 49 -11.31 -6.89 -10.15
C ILE A 49 -11.20 -7.39 -8.73
N ASP A 50 -10.88 -8.68 -8.60
CA ASP A 50 -10.45 -9.24 -7.33
C ASP A 50 -9.08 -8.65 -7.00
N ASP A 51 -8.96 -7.96 -5.86
CA ASP A 51 -7.70 -7.54 -5.28
C ASP A 51 -6.94 -8.73 -4.68
N THR A 52 -6.88 -9.88 -5.35
CA THR A 52 -6.05 -11.03 -4.98
C THR A 52 -5.14 -11.36 -6.14
N TYR A 53 -3.85 -11.54 -5.85
CA TYR A 53 -2.94 -12.05 -6.86
C TYR A 53 -3.12 -13.54 -7.07
N GLU A 54 -3.11 -13.94 -8.34
CA GLU A 54 -3.10 -15.34 -8.73
C GLU A 54 -1.67 -15.89 -8.63
N ASP A 55 -1.45 -16.91 -7.80
CA ASP A 55 -0.16 -17.61 -7.62
C ASP A 55 1.04 -16.73 -7.18
N VAL A 56 0.81 -15.50 -6.73
CA VAL A 56 1.86 -14.63 -6.18
C VAL A 56 1.62 -14.43 -4.69
N ASP A 57 2.39 -15.18 -3.89
CA ASP A 57 2.43 -14.99 -2.44
C ASP A 57 3.17 -13.69 -2.12
N VAL A 58 2.43 -12.66 -1.70
CA VAL A 58 2.99 -11.39 -1.24
C VAL A 58 3.07 -11.42 0.27
N GLU A 59 4.30 -11.34 0.78
CA GLU A 59 4.55 -11.29 2.21
C GLU A 59 3.99 -9.99 2.80
N GLN A 60 2.96 -10.12 3.64
CA GLN A 60 2.41 -8.99 4.39
C GLN A 60 3.48 -8.38 5.31
N VAL A 61 3.60 -7.05 5.28
CA VAL A 61 4.60 -6.32 6.06
C VAL A 61 3.99 -5.84 7.38
N ASP A 62 4.23 -6.59 8.45
CA ASP A 62 3.68 -6.29 9.77
C ASP A 62 4.46 -5.19 10.52
N GLU A 63 5.78 -5.17 10.34
CA GLU A 63 6.68 -4.23 10.99
C GLU A 63 7.52 -3.47 9.96
N ILE A 64 7.68 -2.17 10.19
CA ILE A 64 8.56 -1.33 9.37
C ILE A 64 9.99 -1.80 9.56
N PRO A 65 10.67 -2.30 8.52
CA PRO A 65 12.02 -2.78 8.66
C PRO A 65 12.96 -1.61 9.05
N THR A 66 13.92 -1.89 9.93
CA THR A 66 14.96 -0.91 10.27
C THR A 66 15.74 -0.49 9.02
N GLY A 67 16.44 0.67 9.07
CA GLY A 67 17.22 1.15 7.91
C GLY A 67 18.21 0.10 7.36
N LEU A 68 18.87 -0.66 8.24
CA LEU A 68 19.72 -1.79 7.85
C LEU A 68 18.90 -2.97 7.29
N GLY A 69 17.72 -3.24 7.85
CA GLY A 69 16.78 -4.24 7.34
C GLY A 69 16.34 -3.95 5.91
N LEU A 70 15.98 -2.70 5.61
CA LEU A 70 15.59 -2.27 4.25
C LEU A 70 16.74 -2.44 3.25
N TRP A 71 17.98 -2.16 3.68
CA TRP A 71 19.17 -2.37 2.87
C TRP A 71 19.38 -3.85 2.56
N TRP A 72 19.34 -4.71 3.57
CA TRP A 72 19.46 -6.17 3.40
C TRP A 72 18.34 -6.74 2.52
N ARG A 73 17.10 -6.26 2.68
CA ARG A 73 15.98 -6.63 1.80
C ARG A 73 16.30 -6.29 0.34
N GLY A 74 16.80 -5.08 0.09
CA GLY A 74 17.19 -4.65 -1.27
C GLY A 74 18.35 -5.44 -1.89
N VAL A 75 19.25 -5.99 -1.06
CA VAL A 75 20.30 -6.92 -1.53
C VAL A 75 19.70 -8.28 -1.87
N LYS A 76 18.87 -8.85 -0.98
CA LYS A 76 18.19 -10.14 -1.19
C LYS A 76 17.32 -10.11 -2.43
N GLU A 77 16.57 -9.03 -2.64
CA GLU A 77 15.74 -8.80 -3.84
C GLU A 77 16.59 -8.82 -5.11
N ARG A 78 17.68 -8.05 -5.15
CA ARG A 78 18.58 -8.01 -6.32
C ARG A 78 19.18 -9.38 -6.61
N VAL A 79 19.68 -10.07 -5.59
CA VAL A 79 20.20 -11.44 -5.74
C VAL A 79 19.11 -12.36 -6.28
N ALA A 80 17.93 -12.37 -5.67
CA ALA A 80 16.82 -13.22 -6.12
C ALA A 80 16.46 -12.98 -7.58
N VAL A 81 16.33 -11.71 -8.01
CA VAL A 81 16.03 -11.35 -9.41
C VAL A 81 17.19 -11.75 -10.34
N THR A 82 18.43 -11.44 -10.00
CA THR A 82 19.60 -11.73 -10.85
C THR A 82 19.82 -13.23 -11.07
N PHE A 83 19.57 -14.06 -10.05
CA PHE A 83 19.70 -15.51 -10.16
C PHE A 83 18.46 -16.20 -10.73
N THR A 84 17.42 -15.45 -11.13
CA THR A 84 16.25 -16.00 -11.82
C THR A 84 16.47 -15.91 -13.34
N PHE A 85 16.49 -17.05 -14.01
CA PHE A 85 16.75 -17.11 -15.46
C PHE A 85 15.47 -17.08 -16.29
N ASP A 86 14.38 -17.63 -15.76
CA ASP A 86 13.05 -17.58 -16.38
C ASP A 86 12.54 -16.12 -16.39
N PRO A 87 12.20 -15.56 -17.56
CA PRO A 87 11.73 -14.18 -17.68
C PRO A 87 10.37 -13.97 -17.01
N VAL A 88 9.47 -14.96 -17.02
CA VAL A 88 8.15 -14.88 -16.38
C VAL A 88 8.31 -14.90 -14.87
N GLU A 89 9.09 -15.85 -14.33
CA GLU A 89 9.38 -15.92 -12.89
C GLU A 89 10.09 -14.66 -12.37
N LYS A 90 10.97 -14.09 -13.21
CA LYS A 90 11.65 -12.83 -12.87
C LYS A 90 10.66 -11.68 -12.74
N ALA A 91 9.71 -11.57 -13.67
CA ALA A 91 8.67 -10.56 -13.63
C ALA A 91 7.72 -10.75 -12.42
N GLU A 92 7.31 -11.98 -12.11
CA GLU A 92 6.53 -12.30 -10.91
C GLU A 92 7.26 -11.89 -9.62
N LYS A 93 8.58 -12.15 -9.52
CA LYS A 93 9.39 -11.72 -8.37
C LYS A 93 9.50 -10.21 -8.26
N GLU A 94 9.73 -9.52 -9.38
CA GLU A 94 9.80 -8.06 -9.40
C GLU A 94 8.44 -7.45 -9.01
N LEU A 95 7.33 -8.00 -9.49
CA LEU A 95 5.97 -7.62 -9.11
C LEU A 95 5.71 -7.83 -7.61
N ARG A 96 6.06 -9.01 -7.08
CA ARG A 96 5.94 -9.29 -5.64
C ARG A 96 6.72 -8.28 -4.81
N PHE A 97 7.98 -8.03 -5.16
CA PHE A 97 8.81 -7.06 -4.45
C PHE A 97 8.27 -5.63 -4.59
N ALA A 98 7.65 -5.29 -5.72
CA ALA A 98 6.99 -4.00 -5.87
C ALA A 98 5.85 -3.84 -4.86
N GLU A 99 5.03 -4.88 -4.67
CA GLU A 99 3.94 -4.84 -3.72
C GLU A 99 4.43 -4.81 -2.26
N GLU A 100 5.42 -5.64 -1.90
CA GLU A 100 6.03 -5.60 -0.56
C GLU A 100 6.54 -4.18 -0.23
N ARG A 101 7.13 -3.49 -1.22
CA ARG A 101 7.61 -2.10 -1.05
C ARG A 101 6.46 -1.11 -0.85
N ARG A 102 5.30 -1.32 -1.48
CA ARG A 102 4.10 -0.50 -1.25
C ARG A 102 3.51 -0.70 0.13
N GLN A 103 3.49 -1.92 0.62
CA GLN A 103 3.04 -2.18 1.99
C GLN A 103 3.98 -1.56 3.03
N ILE A 104 5.30 -1.62 2.80
CA ILE A 104 6.27 -0.88 3.63
C ILE A 104 5.97 0.63 3.55
N PHE A 105 5.72 1.16 2.35
CA PHE A 105 5.37 2.58 2.16
C PHE A 105 4.13 2.97 2.95
N GLU A 106 3.04 2.21 2.84
CA GLU A 106 1.79 2.42 3.57
C GLU A 106 2.04 2.49 5.08
N LYS A 107 2.69 1.47 5.65
CA LYS A 107 3.03 1.44 7.08
C LYS A 107 3.94 2.58 7.51
N MET A 108 4.91 2.95 6.68
CA MET A 108 5.77 4.10 6.96
C MET A 108 4.97 5.40 6.96
N MET A 109 4.07 5.60 6.00
CA MET A 109 3.25 6.82 5.91
C MET A 109 2.26 6.95 7.07
N GLU A 110 1.62 5.85 7.48
CA GLU A 110 0.74 5.79 8.66
C GLU A 110 1.44 6.27 9.95
N SER A 111 2.75 6.07 10.05
CA SER A 111 3.55 6.37 11.25
C SER A 111 4.61 7.47 11.07
N ALA A 112 4.65 8.13 9.91
CA ALA A 112 5.72 9.06 9.58
C ALA A 112 5.51 10.43 10.23
N ASP A 113 6.10 10.67 11.39
CA ASP A 113 6.04 11.99 12.05
C ASP A 113 7.09 12.99 11.54
N THR A 114 8.16 12.52 10.91
CA THR A 114 9.31 13.34 10.50
C THR A 114 9.46 13.40 8.99
N ASP A 115 10.01 14.49 8.47
CA ASP A 115 10.29 14.64 7.02
C ASP A 115 11.25 13.54 6.53
N GLU A 116 12.19 13.09 7.38
CA GLU A 116 13.09 11.97 7.05
C GLU A 116 12.36 10.61 6.97
N ALA A 117 11.34 10.38 7.80
CA ALA A 117 10.51 9.19 7.68
C ALA A 117 9.70 9.22 6.37
N ARG A 118 9.17 10.39 6.00
CA ARG A 118 8.43 10.59 4.73
C ARG A 118 9.30 10.37 3.51
N ALA A 119 10.47 11.00 3.44
CA ALA A 119 11.42 10.79 2.34
C ALA A 119 11.82 9.31 2.20
N ARG A 120 11.91 8.56 3.32
CA ARG A 120 12.16 7.12 3.30
C ARG A 120 10.97 6.31 2.79
N ALA A 121 9.75 6.72 3.14
CA ALA A 121 8.51 6.12 2.63
C ALA A 121 8.39 6.34 1.12
N GLU A 122 8.52 7.59 0.66
CA GLU A 122 8.51 7.95 -0.76
C GLU A 122 9.54 7.15 -1.56
N ALA A 123 10.75 6.99 -1.00
CA ALA A 123 11.78 6.16 -1.63
C ALA A 123 11.37 4.67 -1.75
N GLN A 124 10.48 4.14 -0.90
CA GLN A 124 9.91 2.80 -1.09
C GLN A 124 8.91 2.78 -2.25
N LEU A 125 8.02 3.77 -2.33
CA LEU A 125 7.06 3.88 -3.43
C LEU A 125 7.77 4.02 -4.77
N THR A 126 8.75 4.93 -4.90
CA THR A 126 9.55 5.08 -6.12
C THR A 126 10.29 3.79 -6.50
N ARG A 127 10.77 3.01 -5.52
CA ARG A 127 11.40 1.71 -5.80
C ARG A 127 10.41 0.67 -6.28
N SER A 128 9.19 0.69 -5.73
CA SER A 128 8.08 -0.13 -6.22
C SER A 128 7.75 0.19 -7.67
N GLU A 129 7.63 1.48 -8.00
CA GLU A 129 7.38 1.94 -9.38
C GLU A 129 8.48 1.49 -10.34
N LYS A 130 9.75 1.64 -9.97
CA LYS A 130 10.89 1.12 -10.76
C LYS A 130 10.93 -0.40 -10.90
N LEU A 131 10.31 -1.15 -10.00
CA LEU A 131 10.16 -2.60 -10.14
C LEU A 131 9.06 -2.91 -11.17
N MET A 132 7.92 -2.21 -11.09
CA MET A 132 6.84 -2.32 -12.09
C MET A 132 7.28 -1.91 -13.49
N GLU A 133 8.02 -0.81 -13.61
CA GLU A 133 8.65 -0.38 -14.87
C GLU A 133 9.48 -1.50 -15.51
N ARG A 134 10.25 -2.24 -14.70
CA ARG A 134 11.09 -3.34 -15.18
C ARG A 134 10.29 -4.58 -15.59
N VAL A 135 9.24 -4.90 -14.83
CA VAL A 135 8.30 -5.98 -15.18
C VAL A 135 7.76 -5.75 -16.58
N GLU A 136 7.38 -4.51 -16.87
CA GLU A 136 6.74 -4.14 -18.12
C GLU A 136 7.71 -3.86 -19.26
N ALA A 137 8.88 -3.26 -18.99
CA ALA A 137 9.92 -3.09 -19.99
C ALA A 137 10.42 -4.43 -20.54
N ARG A 138 10.26 -5.53 -19.78
CA ARG A 138 10.60 -6.89 -20.21
C ARG A 138 9.42 -7.67 -20.77
N ARG A 139 8.30 -7.00 -21.05
CA ARG A 139 7.07 -7.62 -21.50
C ARG A 139 7.24 -8.52 -22.71
N GLU A 140 7.90 -8.01 -23.73
CA GLU A 140 8.17 -8.77 -24.96
C GLU A 140 8.88 -10.10 -24.63
N THR A 141 9.87 -10.06 -23.73
CA THR A 141 10.66 -11.24 -23.35
C THR A 141 9.86 -12.33 -22.65
N TRP A 142 8.89 -11.98 -21.80
CA TRP A 142 8.06 -12.98 -21.12
C TRP A 142 6.76 -13.31 -21.86
N THR A 143 6.29 -12.44 -22.75
CA THR A 143 5.10 -12.73 -23.58
C THR A 143 5.41 -13.74 -24.68
N GLU A 144 6.67 -13.81 -25.14
CA GLU A 144 7.18 -14.83 -26.06
C GLU A 144 7.46 -16.18 -25.38
N ALA A 145 7.29 -16.29 -24.06
CA ALA A 145 7.49 -17.56 -23.35
C ALA A 145 6.40 -18.57 -23.70
N ASP A 146 6.76 -19.86 -23.75
CA ASP A 146 5.85 -20.94 -24.16
C ASP A 146 4.64 -21.17 -23.21
N ASP A 147 4.65 -20.59 -22.00
CA ASP A 147 3.62 -20.78 -20.98
C ASP A 147 2.56 -19.66 -21.01
N SER A 148 1.64 -19.75 -21.97
CA SER A 148 0.58 -18.74 -22.18
C SER A 148 -0.30 -18.54 -20.94
N ALA A 149 -0.58 -19.61 -20.18
CA ALA A 149 -1.42 -19.53 -18.99
C ALA A 149 -0.74 -18.72 -17.89
N ARG A 150 0.57 -18.91 -17.67
CA ARG A 150 1.32 -18.15 -16.65
C ARG A 150 1.50 -16.68 -17.05
N VAL A 151 1.71 -16.42 -18.34
CA VAL A 151 1.76 -15.07 -18.90
C VAL A 151 0.44 -14.33 -18.70
N GLU A 152 -0.68 -14.99 -18.92
CA GLU A 152 -2.02 -14.44 -18.67
C GLU A 152 -2.21 -14.07 -17.19
N ARG A 153 -1.85 -14.98 -16.26
CA ARG A 153 -1.88 -14.69 -14.82
C ARG A 153 -1.02 -13.50 -14.42
N LEU A 154 0.20 -13.42 -14.96
CA LEU A 154 1.09 -12.29 -14.71
C LEU A 154 0.47 -10.97 -15.20
N ASN A 155 -0.13 -10.94 -16.40
CA ASN A 155 -0.84 -9.75 -16.89
C ASN A 155 -1.99 -9.37 -15.93
N ASN A 156 -2.81 -10.35 -15.50
CA ASN A 156 -3.89 -10.12 -14.53
C ASN A 156 -3.36 -9.55 -13.21
N ASN A 157 -2.23 -10.06 -12.72
CA ASN A 157 -1.61 -9.57 -11.51
C ASN A 157 -1.05 -8.14 -11.66
N ILE A 158 -0.49 -7.78 -12.82
CA ILE A 158 -0.06 -6.40 -13.11
C ILE A 158 -1.28 -5.46 -13.05
N VAL A 159 -2.39 -5.84 -13.66
CA VAL A 159 -3.63 -5.04 -13.63
C VAL A 159 -4.15 -4.87 -12.21
N THR A 160 -4.19 -5.96 -11.44
CA THR A 160 -4.57 -5.97 -10.02
C THR A 160 -3.66 -5.06 -9.19
N SER A 161 -2.36 -5.06 -9.50
CA SER A 161 -1.36 -4.22 -8.84
C SER A 161 -1.63 -2.72 -9.01
N HIS A 162 -2.18 -2.29 -10.14
CA HIS A 162 -2.55 -0.89 -10.35
C HIS A 162 -3.77 -0.48 -9.54
N VAL A 163 -4.80 -1.33 -9.49
CA VAL A 163 -6.04 -1.07 -8.73
C VAL A 163 -5.75 -1.01 -7.23
N ARG A 164 -5.02 -1.99 -6.71
CA ARG A 164 -4.58 -1.99 -5.30
C ARG A 164 -3.80 -0.75 -4.92
N ARG A 165 -2.98 -0.22 -5.83
CA ARG A 165 -2.23 1.01 -5.55
C ARG A 165 -3.17 2.22 -5.44
N GLU A 166 -4.22 2.30 -6.25
CA GLU A 166 -5.23 3.36 -6.08
C GLU A 166 -5.97 3.21 -4.74
N HIS A 167 -6.33 1.99 -4.34
CA HIS A 167 -6.92 1.75 -3.02
C HIS A 167 -5.98 2.09 -1.87
N LEU A 168 -4.68 1.83 -2.03
CA LEU A 168 -3.67 2.27 -1.07
C LEU A 168 -3.69 3.79 -0.91
N PHE A 169 -3.80 4.55 -2.01
CA PHE A 169 -3.92 6.00 -1.91
C PHE A 169 -5.22 6.45 -1.28
N ASP A 170 -6.35 5.79 -1.58
CA ASP A 170 -7.62 6.07 -0.92
C ASP A 170 -7.52 5.86 0.60
N ARG A 171 -6.90 4.75 1.07
CA ARG A 171 -6.65 4.51 2.50
C ARG A 171 -5.68 5.52 3.11
N LEU A 172 -4.62 5.89 2.40
CA LEU A 172 -3.70 6.92 2.90
C LEU A 172 -4.39 8.27 3.05
N GLU A 173 -5.31 8.64 2.16
CA GLU A 173 -6.08 9.87 2.28
C GLU A 173 -6.99 9.88 3.53
N GLU A 174 -7.44 8.73 4.01
CA GLU A 174 -8.25 8.61 5.23
C GLU A 174 -7.41 8.67 6.52
N VAL A 175 -6.20 8.10 6.49
CA VAL A 175 -5.36 7.96 7.69
C VAL A 175 -4.40 9.15 7.88
N VAL A 176 -3.94 9.75 6.78
CA VAL A 176 -2.92 10.80 6.82
C VAL A 176 -3.55 12.14 7.23
N PRO A 177 -2.92 12.89 8.16
CA PRO A 177 -3.39 14.22 8.56
C PRO A 177 -3.57 15.18 7.39
N THR A 178 -4.54 16.09 7.48
CA THR A 178 -4.92 17.03 6.42
C THR A 178 -3.75 17.86 5.89
N GLU A 179 -2.80 18.22 6.76
CA GLU A 179 -1.61 19.00 6.40
C GLU A 179 -0.69 18.25 5.42
N ARG A 180 -0.81 16.93 5.35
CA ARG A 180 0.04 16.03 4.55
C ARG A 180 -0.69 15.41 3.35
N LEU A 181 -1.97 15.71 3.18
CA LEU A 181 -2.75 15.20 2.04
C LEU A 181 -2.19 15.68 0.69
N GLU A 182 -1.62 16.87 0.63
CA GLU A 182 -1.04 17.41 -0.61
C GLU A 182 0.13 16.56 -1.11
N ASP A 183 1.00 16.08 -0.21
CA ASP A 183 2.12 15.20 -0.58
C ASP A 183 1.59 13.87 -1.16
N VAL A 184 0.57 13.28 -0.51
CA VAL A 184 -0.06 12.03 -0.98
C VAL A 184 -0.70 12.23 -2.37
N GLN A 185 -1.36 13.36 -2.60
CA GLN A 185 -1.98 13.69 -3.88
C GLN A 185 -0.95 13.86 -5.00
N VAL A 186 0.19 14.50 -4.73
CA VAL A 186 1.28 14.64 -5.72
C VAL A 186 1.87 13.27 -6.06
N LEU A 187 2.06 12.39 -5.07
CA LEU A 187 2.53 11.02 -5.31
C LEU A 187 1.50 10.23 -6.13
N ARG A 188 0.21 10.37 -5.81
CA ARG A 188 -0.88 9.73 -6.54
C ARG A 188 -0.89 10.13 -8.02
N LEU A 189 -0.82 11.42 -8.33
CA LEU A 189 -0.77 11.89 -9.72
C LEU A 189 0.40 11.29 -10.49
N LYS A 190 1.62 11.32 -9.93
CA LYS A 190 2.79 10.72 -10.57
C LYS A 190 2.60 9.23 -10.85
N ALA A 191 2.04 8.51 -9.87
CA ALA A 191 1.76 7.09 -10.00
C ALA A 191 0.67 6.80 -11.06
N GLN A 192 -0.35 7.66 -11.16
CA GLN A 192 -1.42 7.57 -12.17
C GLN A 192 -0.89 7.87 -13.58
N GLU A 193 -0.10 8.93 -13.76
CA GLU A 193 0.56 9.26 -15.03
C GLU A 193 1.43 8.11 -15.52
N HIS A 194 2.22 7.54 -14.61
CA HIS A 194 3.04 6.38 -14.92
C HIS A 194 2.14 5.24 -15.42
N SER A 195 1.04 4.97 -14.73
CA SER A 195 0.13 3.86 -15.07
C SER A 195 -0.61 4.07 -16.39
N GLN A 196 -1.00 5.30 -16.71
CA GLN A 196 -1.57 5.62 -18.02
C GLN A 196 -0.58 5.29 -19.13
N ALA A 197 0.68 5.70 -18.98
CA ALA A 197 1.73 5.39 -19.96
C ALA A 197 1.96 3.88 -20.10
N LEU A 198 1.89 3.15 -18.99
CA LEU A 198 2.04 1.70 -18.95
C LEU A 198 0.86 0.97 -19.62
N LEU A 199 -0.37 1.28 -19.22
CA LEU A 199 -1.58 0.66 -19.78
C LEU A 199 -1.72 0.96 -21.28
N GLU A 200 -1.28 2.13 -21.73
CA GLU A 200 -1.24 2.48 -23.15
C GLU A 200 -0.22 1.63 -23.92
N ARG A 201 0.98 1.40 -23.38
CA ARG A 201 1.95 0.44 -23.99
C ARG A 201 1.35 -0.95 -24.04
N VAL A 202 0.61 -1.35 -23.01
CA VAL A 202 0.00 -2.67 -22.99
C VAL A 202 -1.06 -2.81 -24.08
N ARG A 203 -1.90 -1.78 -24.25
CA ARG A 203 -2.90 -1.69 -25.33
C ARG A 203 -2.25 -1.77 -26.72
N GLN A 204 -1.10 -1.14 -26.90
CA GLN A 204 -0.35 -1.13 -28.17
C GLN A 204 0.28 -2.47 -28.54
N ALA A 205 0.43 -3.41 -27.59
CA ALA A 205 1.00 -4.74 -27.86
C ALA A 205 0.10 -5.65 -28.72
N GLY A 206 -1.09 -5.19 -29.12
CA GLY A 206 -1.91 -5.82 -30.15
C GLY A 206 -2.33 -7.25 -29.80
N ASP A 207 -2.01 -8.20 -30.69
CA ASP A 207 -2.46 -9.59 -30.63
C ASP A 207 -1.76 -10.44 -29.56
N ALA A 208 -0.70 -9.93 -28.93
CA ALA A 208 0.04 -10.65 -27.89
C ALA A 208 -0.72 -10.75 -26.56
N VAL A 209 -1.80 -9.97 -26.40
CA VAL A 209 -2.60 -9.90 -25.17
C VAL A 209 -3.96 -10.56 -25.41
N PRO A 210 -4.37 -11.51 -24.56
CA PRO A 210 -5.73 -12.07 -24.60
C PRO A 210 -6.82 -10.99 -24.50
N GLU A 211 -7.95 -11.17 -25.20
CA GLU A 211 -9.03 -10.18 -25.28
C GLU A 211 -9.70 -9.89 -23.92
N ASP A 212 -9.80 -10.88 -23.06
CA ASP A 212 -10.27 -10.74 -21.68
C ASP A 212 -9.33 -9.87 -20.84
N VAL A 213 -8.02 -10.07 -20.98
CA VAL A 213 -7.01 -9.21 -20.35
C VAL A 213 -7.10 -7.79 -20.89
N LYS A 214 -7.29 -7.59 -22.21
CA LYS A 214 -7.50 -6.26 -22.80
C LYS A 214 -8.71 -5.54 -22.22
N LYS A 215 -9.85 -6.23 -22.11
CA LYS A 215 -11.06 -5.68 -21.47
C LYS A 215 -10.79 -5.25 -20.04
N ARG A 216 -10.07 -6.06 -19.26
CA ARG A 216 -9.72 -5.73 -17.87
C ARG A 216 -8.79 -4.51 -17.80
N ILE A 217 -7.84 -4.42 -18.72
CA ILE A 217 -6.91 -3.29 -18.84
C ILE A 217 -7.63 -2.00 -19.20
N GLU A 218 -8.59 -2.07 -20.11
CA GLU A 218 -9.43 -0.92 -20.47
C GLU A 218 -10.30 -0.48 -19.29
N ALA A 219 -10.91 -1.43 -18.57
CA ALA A 219 -11.65 -1.13 -17.35
C ALA A 219 -10.78 -0.43 -16.29
N VAL A 220 -9.56 -0.94 -16.04
CA VAL A 220 -8.63 -0.30 -15.09
C VAL A 220 -8.14 1.05 -15.59
N LYS A 221 -7.93 1.21 -16.90
CA LYS A 221 -7.57 2.51 -17.48
C LYS A 221 -8.66 3.54 -17.22
N THR A 222 -9.91 3.21 -17.55
CA THR A 222 -11.06 4.09 -17.28
C THR A 222 -11.14 4.45 -15.79
N PHE A 223 -10.98 3.46 -14.90
CA PHE A 223 -10.98 3.71 -13.46
C PHE A 223 -9.86 4.66 -13.00
N ILE A 224 -8.63 4.47 -13.50
CA ILE A 224 -7.51 5.36 -13.18
C ILE A 224 -7.75 6.76 -13.75
N ASP A 225 -8.28 6.85 -14.98
CA ASP A 225 -8.59 8.12 -15.64
C ASP A 225 -9.66 8.90 -14.87
N GLU A 226 -10.74 8.25 -14.43
CA GLU A 226 -11.78 8.85 -13.58
C GLU A 226 -11.23 9.34 -12.24
N LYS A 227 -10.33 8.55 -11.60
CA LYS A 227 -9.69 8.94 -10.34
C LYS A 227 -8.71 10.10 -10.54
N LYS A 228 -8.02 10.16 -11.68
CA LYS A 228 -7.09 11.23 -12.03
C LYS A 228 -7.83 12.54 -12.32
N GLU A 229 -8.88 12.49 -13.15
CA GLU A 229 -9.71 13.67 -13.46
C GLU A 229 -10.33 14.25 -12.18
N ALA A 230 -10.88 13.41 -11.30
CA ALA A 230 -11.40 13.86 -10.02
C ALA A 230 -10.33 14.51 -9.12
N LEU A 231 -9.07 14.07 -9.23
CA LEU A 231 -7.94 14.63 -8.50
C LEU A 231 -7.48 15.97 -9.08
N GLU A 232 -7.39 16.08 -10.41
CA GLU A 232 -7.07 17.32 -11.12
C GLU A 232 -8.14 18.39 -10.84
N ASP A 233 -9.44 18.04 -10.94
CA ASP A 233 -10.56 18.92 -10.58
C ASP A 233 -10.45 19.43 -9.14
N PHE A 234 -10.06 18.56 -8.21
CA PHE A 234 -9.86 18.93 -6.81
C PHE A 234 -8.69 19.91 -6.65
N GLN A 235 -7.59 19.70 -7.38
CA GLN A 235 -6.45 20.61 -7.37
C GLN A 235 -6.80 21.97 -7.97
N ASP A 236 -7.51 21.99 -9.10
CA ASP A 236 -7.96 23.22 -9.74
C ASP A 236 -8.90 24.02 -8.83
N ARG A 237 -9.83 23.37 -8.13
CA ARG A 237 -10.69 24.03 -7.13
C ARG A 237 -9.88 24.57 -5.95
N LYS A 238 -8.90 23.80 -5.47
CA LYS A 238 -8.00 24.21 -4.39
C LYS A 238 -7.17 25.43 -4.79
N ASP A 239 -6.63 25.45 -6.00
CA ASP A 239 -5.85 26.58 -6.51
C ASP A 239 -6.75 27.79 -6.82
N ALA A 240 -7.97 27.59 -7.32
CA ALA A 240 -8.97 28.64 -7.44
C ALA A 240 -9.31 29.26 -6.06
N ILE A 241 -9.43 28.46 -5.00
CA ILE A 241 -9.59 28.96 -3.63
C ILE A 241 -8.36 29.76 -3.21
N ARG A 242 -7.14 29.30 -3.52
CA ARG A 242 -5.91 30.05 -3.20
C ARG A 242 -5.83 31.39 -3.96
N GLU A 243 -6.26 31.43 -5.21
CA GLU A 243 -6.20 32.61 -6.08
C GLU A 243 -7.34 33.62 -5.84
N GLU A 244 -8.60 33.16 -5.83
CA GLU A 244 -9.79 34.00 -5.65
C GLU A 244 -9.84 34.62 -4.24
N PHE A 245 -9.17 34.01 -3.28
CA PHE A 245 -9.17 34.41 -1.88
C PHE A 245 -7.82 34.88 -1.35
N GLN A 246 -6.98 35.48 -2.22
CA GLN A 246 -5.79 36.21 -1.77
C GLN A 246 -6.13 37.33 -0.76
N ASP A 247 -7.33 37.91 -0.88
CA ASP A 247 -7.85 39.00 -0.04
C ASP A 247 -8.63 38.54 1.21
N LEU A 248 -8.92 37.24 1.37
CA LEU A 248 -9.60 36.72 2.57
C LEU A 248 -8.63 36.59 3.75
N THR A 249 -9.21 36.56 4.95
CA THR A 249 -8.45 36.25 6.16
C THR A 249 -7.98 34.79 6.17
N GLU A 250 -6.91 34.51 6.90
CA GLU A 250 -6.34 33.16 6.99
C GLU A 250 -7.35 32.12 7.52
N GLU A 251 -8.24 32.55 8.43
CA GLU A 251 -9.30 31.71 8.99
C GLU A 251 -10.33 31.31 7.92
N GLU A 252 -10.78 32.23 7.06
CA GLU A 252 -11.76 31.93 6.01
C GLU A 252 -11.16 31.02 4.92
N ARG A 253 -9.86 31.13 4.63
CA ARG A 253 -9.16 30.21 3.73
C ARG A 253 -9.06 28.80 4.32
N GLN A 254 -8.76 28.70 5.61
CA GLN A 254 -8.72 27.41 6.30
C GLN A 254 -10.09 26.75 6.33
N GLU A 255 -11.17 27.50 6.59
CA GLU A 255 -12.53 26.98 6.60
C GLU A 255 -12.93 26.42 5.22
N LYS A 256 -12.67 27.15 4.13
CA LYS A 256 -12.94 26.67 2.77
C LYS A 256 -12.10 25.45 2.38
N MET A 257 -10.84 25.40 2.82
CA MET A 257 -10.00 24.23 2.60
C MET A 257 -10.51 23.01 3.39
N GLN A 258 -11.01 23.21 4.61
CA GLN A 258 -11.64 22.14 5.39
C GLN A 258 -12.93 21.66 4.71
N GLU A 259 -13.75 22.56 4.19
CA GLU A 259 -14.96 22.22 3.43
C GLU A 259 -14.63 21.39 2.18
N LEU A 260 -13.64 21.80 1.39
CA LEU A 260 -13.19 21.05 0.22
C LEU A 260 -12.65 19.65 0.57
N ASN A 261 -11.86 19.55 1.65
CA ASN A 261 -11.36 18.26 2.13
C ASN A 261 -12.50 17.36 2.63
N GLN A 262 -13.52 17.94 3.27
CA GLN A 262 -14.70 17.21 3.72
C GLN A 262 -15.54 16.73 2.53
N GLU A 263 -15.76 17.56 1.50
CA GLU A 263 -16.44 17.18 0.26
C GLU A 263 -15.76 15.95 -0.38
N ARG A 264 -14.43 15.95 -0.43
CA ARG A 264 -13.66 14.82 -0.94
C ARG A 264 -13.79 13.57 -0.07
N HIS A 265 -13.70 13.72 1.25
CA HIS A 265 -13.91 12.61 2.18
C HIS A 265 -15.30 11.99 1.98
N ASP A 266 -16.33 12.81 1.89
CA ASP A 266 -17.71 12.37 1.69
C ASP A 266 -17.89 11.67 0.33
N LEU A 267 -17.23 12.16 -0.73
CA LEU A 267 -17.23 11.52 -2.05
C LEU A 267 -16.51 10.16 -2.04
N ASN A 268 -15.40 10.05 -1.31
CA ASN A 268 -14.72 8.77 -1.12
C ASN A 268 -15.61 7.80 -0.32
N GLN A 269 -16.28 8.26 0.72
CA GLN A 269 -17.22 7.45 1.48
C GLN A 269 -18.41 6.99 0.63
N GLU A 270 -18.99 7.88 -0.20
CA GLU A 270 -20.06 7.53 -1.14
C GLU A 270 -19.61 6.44 -2.12
N ARG A 271 -18.37 6.50 -2.63
CA ARG A 271 -17.81 5.44 -3.48
C ARG A 271 -17.75 4.11 -2.74
N VAL A 272 -17.28 4.09 -1.50
CA VAL A 272 -17.24 2.88 -0.67
C VAL A 272 -18.66 2.32 -0.45
N GLU A 273 -19.64 3.18 -0.18
CA GLU A 273 -21.05 2.79 -0.01
C GLU A 273 -21.65 2.24 -1.30
N LYS A 274 -21.34 2.85 -2.45
CA LYS A 274 -21.75 2.35 -3.77
C LYS A 274 -21.16 0.97 -4.06
N THR A 275 -19.89 0.74 -3.73
CA THR A 275 -19.26 -0.57 -3.86
C THR A 275 -19.94 -1.62 -2.97
N LYS A 276 -20.31 -1.25 -1.72
CA LYS A 276 -21.12 -2.12 -0.85
C LYS A 276 -22.48 -2.46 -1.47
N GLU A 277 -23.17 -1.48 -2.04
CA GLU A 277 -24.47 -1.69 -2.69
C GLU A 277 -24.34 -2.66 -3.87
N ILE A 278 -23.33 -2.52 -4.72
CA ILE A 278 -23.11 -3.43 -5.86
C ILE A 278 -22.85 -4.86 -5.35
N LEU A 279 -22.10 -5.03 -4.27
CA LEU A 279 -21.86 -6.34 -3.66
C LEU A 279 -23.16 -6.96 -3.11
N ASP A 280 -24.03 -6.16 -2.52
CA ASP A 280 -25.34 -6.64 -2.06
C ASP A 280 -26.26 -7.00 -3.23
N GLN A 281 -26.30 -6.20 -4.30
CA GLN A 281 -27.01 -6.53 -5.54
C GLN A 281 -26.47 -7.84 -6.16
N ARG A 282 -25.16 -8.10 -6.07
CA ARG A 282 -24.57 -9.36 -6.53
C ARG A 282 -25.03 -10.54 -5.67
N LYS A 283 -25.14 -10.39 -4.34
CA LYS A 283 -25.70 -11.43 -3.46
C LYS A 283 -27.14 -11.74 -3.85
N GLU A 284 -27.95 -10.72 -4.09
CA GLU A 284 -29.33 -10.89 -4.55
C GLU A 284 -29.41 -11.62 -5.89
N ARG A 285 -28.57 -11.24 -6.87
CA ARG A 285 -28.48 -11.94 -8.17
C ARG A 285 -28.09 -13.40 -8.01
N VAL A 286 -27.16 -13.71 -7.09
CA VAL A 286 -26.78 -15.10 -6.79
C VAL A 286 -27.96 -15.87 -6.23
N ASP A 287 -28.74 -15.28 -5.34
CA ASP A 287 -29.93 -15.93 -4.77
C ASP A 287 -31.04 -16.11 -5.82
N GLU A 288 -31.24 -15.15 -6.71
CA GLU A 288 -32.15 -15.29 -7.86
C GLU A 288 -31.70 -16.42 -8.82
N LEU A 289 -30.39 -16.51 -9.11
CA LEU A 289 -29.83 -17.60 -9.91
C LEU A 289 -30.01 -18.96 -9.24
N LYS A 290 -29.90 -19.04 -7.90
CA LYS A 290 -30.21 -20.26 -7.14
C LYS A 290 -31.67 -20.67 -7.30
N GLU A 291 -32.61 -19.74 -7.16
CA GLU A 291 -34.04 -20.01 -7.32
C GLU A 291 -34.36 -20.52 -8.74
N LYS A 292 -33.89 -19.80 -9.78
CA LYS A 292 -34.08 -20.20 -11.18
C LYS A 292 -33.44 -21.55 -11.51
N ALA A 293 -32.30 -21.87 -10.90
CA ALA A 293 -31.65 -23.17 -11.07
C ALA A 293 -32.47 -24.31 -10.45
N VAL A 294 -33.11 -24.08 -9.29
CA VAL A 294 -34.02 -25.05 -8.64
C VAL A 294 -35.26 -25.29 -9.50
N ASP A 295 -35.76 -24.26 -10.19
CA ASP A 295 -36.88 -24.35 -11.13
C ASP A 295 -36.51 -25.07 -12.45
N GLY A 296 -35.28 -25.55 -12.60
CA GLY A 296 -34.82 -26.34 -13.74
C GLY A 296 -34.31 -25.52 -14.93
N ASN A 297 -33.99 -24.24 -14.75
CA ASN A 297 -33.37 -23.44 -15.81
C ASN A 297 -31.87 -23.76 -15.92
N GLU A 298 -31.50 -24.55 -16.93
CA GLU A 298 -30.12 -24.97 -17.18
C GLU A 298 -29.15 -23.79 -17.37
N LYS A 299 -29.59 -22.68 -17.97
CA LYS A 299 -28.73 -21.49 -18.15
C LYS A 299 -28.41 -20.82 -16.81
N ALA A 300 -29.42 -20.69 -15.95
CA ALA A 300 -29.23 -20.15 -14.60
C ALA A 300 -28.33 -21.06 -13.76
N ALA A 301 -28.42 -22.38 -13.91
CA ALA A 301 -27.54 -23.33 -13.22
C ALA A 301 -26.07 -23.21 -13.67
N VAL A 302 -25.81 -23.05 -14.97
CA VAL A 302 -24.45 -22.83 -15.49
C VAL A 302 -23.89 -21.49 -15.02
N GLU A 303 -24.69 -20.43 -15.05
CA GLU A 303 -24.28 -19.11 -14.57
C GLU A 303 -24.03 -19.10 -13.07
N LEU A 304 -24.90 -19.76 -12.30
CA LEU A 304 -24.72 -19.94 -10.86
C LEU A 304 -23.43 -20.70 -10.54
N GLN A 305 -23.10 -21.76 -11.29
CA GLN A 305 -21.83 -22.48 -11.10
C GLN A 305 -20.62 -21.58 -11.35
N ARG A 306 -20.68 -20.71 -12.37
CA ARG A 306 -19.60 -19.74 -12.63
C ARG A 306 -19.47 -18.76 -11.47
N VAL A 307 -20.56 -18.15 -11.03
CA VAL A 307 -20.54 -17.17 -9.93
C VAL A 307 -20.15 -17.83 -8.61
N GLN A 308 -20.61 -19.05 -8.33
CA GLN A 308 -20.22 -19.81 -7.15
C GLN A 308 -18.74 -20.16 -7.17
N LYS A 309 -18.18 -20.55 -8.33
CA LYS A 309 -16.74 -20.82 -8.45
C LYS A 309 -15.93 -19.57 -8.12
N VAL A 310 -16.32 -18.41 -8.67
CA VAL A 310 -15.67 -17.13 -8.36
C VAL A 310 -15.81 -16.79 -6.87
N ASN A 311 -17.02 -16.87 -6.31
CA ASN A 311 -17.26 -16.59 -4.89
C ASN A 311 -16.52 -17.57 -3.96
N GLN A 312 -16.35 -18.83 -4.38
CA GLN A 312 -15.61 -19.83 -3.63
C GLN A 312 -14.12 -19.52 -3.66
N GLN A 313 -13.55 -19.17 -4.82
CA GLN A 313 -12.16 -18.71 -4.91
C GLN A 313 -11.91 -17.49 -4.03
N ILE A 314 -12.79 -16.49 -4.10
CA ILE A 314 -12.73 -15.31 -3.21
C ILE A 314 -12.77 -15.74 -1.74
N ARG A 315 -13.70 -16.62 -1.37
CA ARG A 315 -13.85 -17.07 0.02
C ARG A 315 -12.63 -17.86 0.51
N GLU A 316 -12.09 -18.76 -0.30
CA GLU A 316 -10.89 -19.52 0.00
C GLU A 316 -9.69 -18.58 0.16
N ASN A 317 -9.53 -17.60 -0.73
CA ASN A 317 -8.49 -16.57 -0.62
C ASN A 317 -8.64 -15.74 0.67
N VAL A 318 -9.86 -15.39 1.06
CA VAL A 318 -10.14 -14.65 2.31
C VAL A 318 -9.91 -15.51 3.55
N GLU A 319 -10.34 -16.78 3.54
CA GLU A 319 -10.09 -17.71 4.66
C GLU A 319 -8.60 -18.02 4.81
N GLU A 320 -7.87 -18.23 3.70
CA GLU A 320 -6.41 -18.39 3.70
C GLU A 320 -5.70 -17.14 4.24
N ARG A 321 -6.14 -15.93 3.87
CA ARG A 321 -5.63 -14.67 4.47
C ARG A 321 -5.91 -14.61 5.96
N LYS A 322 -7.09 -15.01 6.41
CA LYS A 322 -7.45 -15.02 7.84
C LYS A 322 -6.62 -16.03 8.63
N GLU A 323 -6.41 -17.23 8.09
CA GLU A 323 -5.57 -18.25 8.72
C GLU A 323 -4.10 -17.82 8.74
N ASN A 324 -3.57 -17.32 7.62
CA ASN A 324 -2.23 -16.75 7.56
C ASN A 324 -2.05 -15.59 8.54
N ASN A 325 -3.04 -14.70 8.68
CA ASN A 325 -2.99 -13.60 9.64
C ASN A 325 -3.14 -14.09 11.09
N ALA A 326 -3.94 -15.12 11.35
CA ALA A 326 -4.09 -15.72 12.68
C ALA A 326 -2.80 -16.43 13.12
N GLU A 327 -2.19 -17.25 12.26
CA GLU A 327 -0.90 -17.90 12.52
C GLU A 327 0.20 -16.86 12.76
N LYS A 328 0.23 -15.80 11.95
CA LYS A 328 1.17 -14.69 12.15
C LYS A 328 0.94 -13.95 13.47
N ARG A 329 -0.31 -13.72 13.85
CA ARG A 329 -0.66 -13.11 15.14
C ARG A 329 -0.17 -13.99 16.30
N ASP A 330 -0.34 -15.30 16.21
CA ASP A 330 0.15 -16.24 17.22
C ASP A 330 1.68 -16.23 17.30
N VAL A 331 2.38 -16.20 16.16
CA VAL A 331 3.85 -16.06 16.10
C VAL A 331 4.30 -14.72 16.71
N MET A 332 3.61 -13.62 16.41
CA MET A 332 3.93 -12.30 16.95
C MET A 332 3.69 -12.23 18.46
N ILE A 333 2.61 -12.84 18.96
CA ILE A 333 2.34 -12.98 20.39
C ILE A 333 3.45 -13.80 21.06
N GLU A 334 3.86 -14.91 20.46
CA GLU A 334 4.94 -15.75 20.99
C GLU A 334 6.28 -14.99 21.01
N GLN A 335 6.65 -14.30 19.93
CA GLN A 335 7.84 -13.46 19.89
C GLN A 335 7.78 -12.33 20.92
N ARG A 336 6.62 -11.71 21.12
CA ARG A 336 6.41 -10.67 22.15
C ARG A 336 6.52 -11.24 23.57
N GLU A 337 6.08 -12.47 23.80
CA GLU A 337 6.26 -13.16 25.09
C GLU A 337 7.72 -13.56 25.34
N GLN A 338 8.44 -13.97 24.31
CA GLN A 338 9.88 -14.30 24.40
C GLN A 338 10.76 -13.04 24.56
N SER A 339 10.38 -11.93 23.93
CA SER A 339 11.12 -10.67 23.95
C SER A 339 10.76 -9.74 25.11
N LYS A 340 9.67 -10.00 25.84
CA LYS A 340 9.44 -9.35 27.15
C LYS A 340 10.65 -9.65 28.02
N PRO A 341 11.49 -8.66 28.38
CA PRO A 341 12.59 -8.90 29.28
C PRO A 341 11.99 -9.48 30.55
N ARG A 342 12.45 -10.67 30.94
CA ARG A 342 12.14 -11.23 32.27
C ARG A 342 12.82 -10.33 33.28
N VAL A 343 12.21 -9.19 33.57
CA VAL A 343 12.60 -8.34 34.70
C VAL A 343 12.38 -9.24 35.90
N THR A 344 13.48 -9.72 36.46
CA THR A 344 13.44 -10.62 37.60
C THR A 344 12.83 -9.86 38.77
N GLN A 345 12.14 -10.56 39.67
CA GLN A 345 11.60 -9.91 40.88
C GLN A 345 12.69 -9.17 41.67
N GLU A 346 13.94 -9.62 41.58
CA GLU A 346 15.11 -8.97 42.16
C GLU A 346 15.43 -7.63 41.49
N GLU A 347 15.36 -7.50 40.17
CA GLU A 347 15.56 -6.22 39.46
C GLU A 347 14.45 -5.20 39.77
N VAL A 348 13.20 -5.66 39.89
CA VAL A 348 12.08 -4.78 40.32
C VAL A 348 12.25 -4.36 41.78
N GLN A 349 12.78 -5.24 42.64
CA GLN A 349 13.07 -4.92 44.03
C GLN A 349 14.24 -3.94 44.14
N GLN A 350 15.31 -4.15 43.38
CA GLN A 350 16.44 -3.22 43.30
C GLN A 350 15.99 -1.84 42.80
N LEU A 351 15.21 -1.77 41.72
CA LEU A 351 14.69 -0.49 41.22
C LEU A 351 13.81 0.23 42.26
N ARG A 352 13.03 -0.52 43.04
CA ARG A 352 12.24 0.04 44.14
C ARG A 352 13.11 0.48 45.32
N GLU A 353 14.17 -0.24 45.64
CA GLU A 353 15.13 0.16 46.66
C GLU A 353 15.91 1.40 46.24
N ASP A 354 16.37 1.46 44.99
CA ASP A 354 17.06 2.61 44.40
C ASP A 354 16.17 3.87 44.42
N MET A 355 14.91 3.77 43.97
CA MET A 355 13.97 4.90 44.09
C MET A 355 13.71 5.29 45.54
N ARG A 356 13.70 4.33 46.47
CA ARG A 356 13.47 4.60 47.89
C ARG A 356 14.70 5.24 48.54
N GLU A 357 15.90 4.86 48.12
CA GLU A 357 17.14 5.53 48.51
C GLU A 357 17.26 6.91 47.90
N GLU A 358 16.83 7.11 46.64
CA GLU A 358 16.80 8.42 46.00
C GLU A 358 15.82 9.37 46.72
N ILE A 359 14.65 8.88 47.13
CA ILE A 359 13.70 9.65 47.95
C ILE A 359 14.26 9.90 49.36
N ARG A 360 15.00 8.94 49.94
CA ARG A 360 15.59 9.07 51.29
C ARG A 360 16.80 10.00 51.31
N ASN A 361 17.62 10.00 50.26
CA ASN A 361 18.81 10.83 50.13
C ASN A 361 18.51 12.19 49.46
N GLY A 362 17.41 12.29 48.70
CA GLY A 362 16.86 13.53 48.12
C GLY A 362 16.01 14.35 49.08
N GLY A 363 16.10 14.09 50.39
CA GLY A 363 15.48 14.90 51.42
C GLY A 363 16.18 16.25 51.61
N GLY A 364 15.76 17.25 50.83
CA GLY A 364 15.84 18.66 51.22
C GLY A 364 16.90 19.50 50.50
N ASP A 365 16.63 19.88 49.25
CA ASP A 365 16.84 21.24 48.72
C ASP A 365 16.70 21.20 47.19
N GLY A 366 15.49 21.40 46.68
CA GLY A 366 15.32 21.38 45.23
C GLY A 366 13.90 21.48 44.68
N PHE A 367 12.89 21.83 45.48
CA PHE A 367 11.64 22.31 44.91
C PHE A 367 11.89 23.73 44.41
N ARG A 368 12.38 23.85 43.17
CA ARG A 368 12.48 25.16 42.52
C ARG A 368 11.05 25.68 42.35
N PRO A 369 10.73 26.88 42.86
CA PRO A 369 9.42 27.47 42.60
C PRO A 369 9.24 27.58 41.08
N ILE A 370 8.03 27.26 40.64
CA ILE A 370 7.59 27.51 39.26
C ILE A 370 7.83 29.00 38.99
N PRO A 371 8.62 29.38 37.96
CA PRO A 371 8.91 30.79 37.68
C PRO A 371 7.60 31.53 37.40
N GLU A 372 7.42 32.68 38.03
CA GLU A 372 6.28 33.55 37.76
C GLU A 372 6.29 33.98 36.27
N PRO A 373 5.12 34.13 35.64
CA PRO A 373 5.01 34.38 34.20
C PRO A 373 5.69 35.67 33.71
N SER A 374 6.16 36.54 34.60
CA SER A 374 6.94 37.73 34.28
C SER A 374 8.43 37.47 34.01
N ASP A 375 8.96 36.29 34.36
CA ASP A 375 10.39 35.95 34.19
C ASP A 375 10.72 35.21 32.89
N VAL A 376 9.72 35.00 32.01
CA VAL A 376 9.94 34.43 30.68
C VAL A 376 10.48 35.51 29.76
N ARG A 377 11.80 35.55 29.56
CA ARG A 377 12.41 36.40 28.54
C ARG A 377 11.85 36.00 27.16
N PRO A 378 11.43 36.96 26.33
CA PRO A 378 11.03 36.66 24.95
C PRO A 378 12.21 36.00 24.23
N LEU A 379 11.95 34.88 23.58
CA LEU A 379 12.94 34.19 22.77
C LEU A 379 13.43 35.14 21.65
N PRO A 380 14.74 35.14 21.34
CA PRO A 380 15.26 35.94 20.23
C PRO A 380 14.59 35.48 18.94
N ILE A 381 13.96 36.42 18.25
CA ILE A 381 13.45 36.26 16.90
C ILE A 381 14.62 35.79 16.03
N ARG A 382 14.49 34.61 15.43
CA ARG A 382 15.44 34.08 14.45
C ARG A 382 15.41 35.00 13.23
N ASP A 383 16.54 35.64 12.93
CA ASP A 383 16.77 36.34 11.67
C ASP A 383 16.59 35.37 10.48
N PRO A 384 15.83 35.74 9.43
CA PRO A 384 15.56 34.87 8.28
C PRO A 384 16.71 34.80 7.23
N GLU A 385 17.91 35.32 7.52
CA GLU A 385 19.04 35.25 6.57
C GLU A 385 19.94 34.03 6.79
N LEU A 386 19.39 32.82 6.56
CA LEU A 386 20.20 31.63 6.34
C LEU A 386 20.39 31.43 4.83
N LYS A 387 21.60 31.74 4.37
CA LYS A 387 22.07 31.45 3.00
C LYS A 387 21.88 29.97 2.68
N PRO A 388 21.44 29.59 1.45
CA PRO A 388 21.30 28.21 1.07
C PRO A 388 22.67 27.49 1.09
N ALA A 389 22.68 26.29 1.63
CA ALA A 389 23.82 25.38 1.61
C ALA A 389 24.14 24.96 0.16
N PRO A 390 25.41 24.72 -0.19
CA PRO A 390 25.80 24.35 -1.54
C PRO A 390 25.20 23.00 -1.94
N GLU A 391 24.61 22.95 -3.13
CA GLU A 391 24.09 21.75 -3.79
C GLU A 391 25.18 20.68 -3.89
N ASN A 392 24.88 19.50 -3.34
CA ASN A 392 25.65 18.29 -3.61
C ASN A 392 25.32 17.83 -5.04
N THR A 393 26.17 18.19 -5.99
CA THR A 393 26.23 17.57 -7.31
C THR A 393 26.69 16.12 -7.14
N VAL A 394 25.75 15.18 -7.32
CA VAL A 394 26.07 13.77 -7.51
C VAL A 394 26.48 13.61 -8.98
N ASP A 395 27.77 13.36 -9.21
CA ASP A 395 28.33 13.01 -10.51
C ASP A 395 27.68 11.72 -11.03
N ASP A 396 26.78 11.87 -12.00
CA ASP A 396 26.26 10.80 -12.85
C ASP A 396 27.18 10.63 -14.06
N SER A 397 28.28 9.91 -13.87
CA SER A 397 29.14 9.45 -14.98
C SER A 397 28.68 8.08 -15.44
N GLY A 398 27.49 8.03 -16.04
CA GLY A 398 27.02 6.93 -16.87
C GLY A 398 27.63 7.01 -18.27
N ASN A 399 28.66 6.20 -18.51
CA ASN A 399 29.35 6.04 -19.78
C ASN A 399 28.36 5.47 -20.84
N VAL A 400 27.86 6.32 -21.74
CA VAL A 400 27.16 5.90 -22.96
C VAL A 400 28.20 5.89 -24.08
N GLU A 401 28.60 4.70 -24.50
CA GLU A 401 29.31 4.51 -25.76
C GLU A 401 28.36 4.88 -26.90
N GLU A 402 28.64 6.00 -27.58
CA GLU A 402 28.01 6.37 -28.84
C GLU A 402 28.38 5.33 -29.91
N GLU A 403 27.45 4.42 -30.19
CA GLU A 403 27.51 3.56 -31.36
C GLU A 403 27.15 4.41 -32.59
N LYS A 404 28.17 4.62 -33.43
CA LYS A 404 28.14 5.41 -34.64
C LYS A 404 27.40 4.62 -35.73
N VAL A 405 26.11 4.92 -35.93
CA VAL A 405 25.35 4.40 -37.07
C VAL A 405 25.74 5.20 -38.31
N GLU A 406 26.41 4.53 -39.25
CA GLU A 406 26.67 5.03 -40.60
C GLU A 406 25.38 4.97 -41.43
N ASP A 407 24.89 6.14 -41.82
CA ASP A 407 23.86 6.29 -42.86
C ASP A 407 24.45 5.88 -44.22
N ASP A 408 24.04 4.73 -44.74
CA ASP A 408 24.22 4.37 -46.15
C ASP A 408 22.89 4.55 -46.88
N ALA A 409 22.81 5.66 -47.62
CA ALA A 409 21.69 6.00 -48.48
C ALA A 409 21.81 5.26 -49.81
N THR A 410 20.97 4.26 -50.03
CA THR A 410 20.70 3.75 -51.38
C THR A 410 19.33 4.21 -51.86
N ASP A 411 19.40 5.22 -52.73
CA ASP A 411 18.42 5.68 -53.69
C ASP A 411 18.05 4.53 -54.64
N ASP A 412 16.78 4.09 -54.64
CA ASP A 412 16.24 3.30 -55.76
C ASP A 412 14.80 3.74 -56.08
N THR A 413 14.72 4.65 -57.03
CA THR A 413 13.49 5.08 -57.69
C THR A 413 13.02 4.00 -58.67
N GLY A 414 12.01 3.22 -58.27
CA GLY A 414 11.27 2.31 -59.13
C GLY A 414 9.86 2.83 -59.46
N THR A 415 9.71 3.42 -60.64
CA THR A 415 8.45 3.72 -61.32
C THR A 415 7.72 2.45 -61.78
N GLU A 416 6.40 2.58 -62.00
CA GLU A 416 5.48 1.83 -62.92
C GLU A 416 4.24 1.27 -62.19
N THR A 417 3.08 1.95 -62.27
CA THR A 417 2.01 1.90 -63.29
C THR A 417 1.00 0.76 -63.14
N GLU A 418 -0.24 1.09 -63.53
CA GLU A 418 -1.35 0.21 -63.96
C GLU A 418 -2.31 -0.30 -62.87
N THR A 419 -3.46 0.39 -62.75
CA THR A 419 -4.78 0.11 -63.35
C THR A 419 -5.59 -0.89 -62.52
N ASN A 420 -6.78 -0.46 -62.10
CA ASN A 420 -7.92 -1.37 -62.12
C ASN A 420 -9.24 -0.62 -62.27
N SER A 421 -10.08 -1.24 -63.10
CA SER A 421 -11.48 -0.92 -63.39
C SER A 421 -12.41 -1.22 -62.22
#